data_AF-H2Z6Y0-F1
#
_entry.id   AF-H2Z6Y0-F1
#
_cell.length_a   1.000
_cell.length_b   1.000
_cell.length_c   1.000
_cell.angle_alpha   90.00
_cell.angle_beta   90.00
_cell.angle_gamma   90.00
#
_symmetry.space_group_name_H-M   'P 1'
#
loop_
_entity.id
_entity.type
_entity.pdbx_description
1 polymer ?
#
loop_
_entity_poly.entity_id
_entity_poly.type
_entity_poly.pdbx_seq_one_letter_code
_entity_poly.pdbx_strand_id
1 'polypeptide(L)'
;MIFNNGDRPKYSLLTDGCHGSTQYVYQVSFMGETYTPTPEHYSYNITEAHKKAATYVLQQIDPWMKRKIVEMVNGNNGYLTKQTNGYGNQKTTSE
;
A
#
# COMPACT_ATOMS: atom_id res chain seq x y z
N MET A 1 -11.81 -4.28 5.43
CA MET A 1 -10.80 -3.20 5.37
C MET A 1 -9.46 -3.87 5.12
N ILE A 2 -8.84 -3.59 3.97
CA ILE A 2 -7.75 -4.37 3.35
C ILE A 2 -6.40 -3.97 3.98
N PHE A 3 -6.26 -4.19 5.28
CA PHE A 3 -4.95 -4.25 5.92
C PHE A 3 -4.76 -5.70 6.34
N ASN A 4 -4.28 -6.54 5.42
CA ASN A 4 -3.83 -7.87 5.80
C ASN A 4 -2.78 -7.69 6.91
N ASN A 5 -3.14 -8.13 8.12
CA ASN A 5 -2.35 -8.19 9.36
C ASN A 5 -2.10 -6.90 10.17
N GLY A 6 -2.68 -5.75 9.83
CA GLY A 6 -2.54 -4.55 10.67
C GLY A 6 -1.10 -4.00 10.80
N ASP A 7 -0.19 -4.44 9.94
CA ASP A 7 1.17 -3.91 9.88
C ASP A 7 1.14 -2.42 9.56
N ARG A 8 1.92 -1.64 10.32
CA ARG A 8 2.03 -0.19 10.16
C ARG A 8 3.23 0.15 9.26
N PRO A 9 3.19 1.27 8.51
CA PRO A 9 4.36 1.76 7.80
C PRO A 9 5.54 1.94 8.75
N LYS A 10 6.71 1.44 8.36
CA LYS A 10 7.97 1.60 9.10
C LYS A 10 8.74 2.77 8.51
N TYR A 11 9.05 3.75 9.35
CA TYR A 11 9.74 4.98 8.96
C TYR A 11 11.19 4.93 9.43
N SER A 12 12.13 5.07 8.49
CA SER A 12 13.57 5.15 8.76
C SER A 12 14.05 6.56 8.45
N LEU A 13 14.55 7.27 9.47
CA LEU A 13 15.10 8.61 9.29
C LEU A 13 16.44 8.52 8.54
N LEU A 14 16.53 9.27 7.45
CA LEU A 14 17.76 9.54 6.73
C LEU A 14 18.10 11.03 6.88
N THR A 15 19.39 11.31 6.91
CA THR A 15 19.91 12.67 7.05
C THR A 15 20.90 12.95 5.93
N ASP A 16 20.76 14.10 5.30
CA ASP A 16 21.76 14.65 4.40
C ASP A 16 22.34 15.91 5.05
N GLY A 17 23.63 15.84 5.38
CA GLY A 17 24.35 16.91 6.06
C GLY A 17 25.41 17.47 5.12
N CYS A 18 25.22 18.71 4.67
CA CYS A 18 26.21 19.41 3.86
C CYS A 18 26.45 20.81 4.45
N HIS A 19 27.68 21.13 4.81
CA HIS A 19 28.12 22.46 5.26
C HIS A 19 27.27 23.10 6.38
N GLY A 20 26.99 22.36 7.46
CA GLY A 20 26.38 22.92 8.68
C GLY A 20 24.86 23.01 8.68
N SER A 21 24.20 22.60 7.59
CA SER A 21 22.76 22.44 7.53
C SER A 21 22.40 20.97 7.27
N THR A 22 21.59 20.40 8.18
CA THR A 22 21.11 19.01 8.09
C THR A 22 19.69 19.00 7.58
N GLN A 23 19.48 18.36 6.42
CA GLN A 23 18.15 18.03 5.95
C GLN A 23 17.76 16.63 6.42
N TYR A 24 16.49 16.48 6.75
CA TYR A 24 15.87 15.26 7.21
C TYR A 24 14.92 14.74 6.14
N VAL A 25 14.91 13.43 5.98
CA VAL A 25 13.96 12.75 5.11
C VAL A 25 13.65 11.36 5.67
N TYR A 26 12.48 10.81 5.38
CA TYR A 26 12.14 9.46 5.82
C TYR A 26 12.05 8.51 4.62
N GLN A 27 12.78 7.41 4.70
CA GLN A 27 12.48 6.23 3.90
C GLN A 27 11.33 5.48 4.57
N VAL A 28 10.38 4.97 3.78
CA VAL A 28 9.22 4.25 4.31
C VAL A 28 9.14 2.86 3.71
N SER A 29 9.11 1.85 4.57
CA SER A 29 8.84 0.47 4.17
C SER A 29 7.41 0.10 4.57
N PHE A 30 6.61 -0.34 3.62
CA PHE A 30 5.22 -0.71 3.84
C PHE A 30 4.77 -1.78 2.84
N MET A 31 4.06 -2.81 3.33
CA MET A 31 3.48 -3.88 2.50
C MET A 31 4.46 -4.58 1.54
N GLY A 32 5.71 -4.77 1.98
CA GLY A 32 6.78 -5.42 1.19
C GLY A 32 7.48 -4.49 0.18
N GLU A 33 7.04 -3.24 0.06
CA GLU A 33 7.67 -2.23 -0.78
C GLU A 33 8.48 -1.27 0.09
N THR A 34 9.57 -0.75 -0.46
CA THR A 34 10.34 0.35 0.16
C THR A 34 10.33 1.55 -0.74
N TYR A 35 9.74 2.62 -0.24
CA TYR A 35 9.74 3.91 -0.90
C TYR A 35 11.08 4.62 -0.65
N THR A 36 11.74 5.02 -1.74
CA THR A 36 12.95 5.84 -1.70
C THR A 36 12.59 7.31 -1.88
N PRO A 37 12.89 8.18 -0.91
CA PRO A 37 12.50 9.57 -0.97
C PRO A 37 13.25 10.37 -2.04
N THR A 38 12.56 11.30 -2.69
CA THR A 38 13.15 12.28 -3.63
C THR A 38 13.46 13.60 -2.91
N PRO A 39 14.30 14.49 -3.48
CA PRO A 39 14.67 15.78 -2.88
C PRO A 39 13.51 16.65 -2.37
N GLU A 40 12.32 16.55 -2.99
CA GLU A 40 11.11 17.28 -2.59
C GLU A 40 10.61 16.92 -1.17
N HIS A 41 10.97 15.72 -0.69
CA HIS A 41 10.57 15.19 0.61
C HIS A 41 11.47 15.65 1.76
N TYR A 42 12.58 16.32 1.45
CA TYR A 42 13.54 16.80 2.43
C TYR A 42 12.97 18.01 3.17
N SER A 43 13.31 18.15 4.45
CA SER A 43 13.05 19.36 5.24
C SER A 43 14.15 19.54 6.29
N TYR A 44 14.43 20.79 6.64
CA TYR A 44 15.28 21.11 7.80
C TYR A 44 14.58 20.87 9.14
N ASN A 45 13.28 20.51 9.12
CA ASN A 45 12.50 20.17 10.30
C ASN A 45 12.08 18.69 10.26
N ILE A 46 12.50 17.91 11.26
CA ILE A 46 12.20 16.48 11.39
C ILE A 46 10.68 16.20 11.34
N THR A 47 9.87 17.04 12.01
CA THR A 47 8.42 16.86 12.07
C THR A 47 7.79 17.08 10.69
N GLU A 48 8.28 18.06 9.95
CA GLU A 48 7.80 18.33 8.59
C GLU A 48 8.24 17.24 7.62
N ALA A 49 9.48 16.77 7.70
CA ALA A 49 9.96 15.63 6.91
C ALA A 49 9.12 14.37 7.13
N HIS A 50 8.75 14.09 8.39
CA HIS A 50 7.86 12.97 8.72
C HIS A 50 6.46 13.17 8.14
N LYS A 51 5.89 14.38 8.22
CA LYS A 51 4.60 14.70 7.60
C LYS A 51 4.62 14.50 6.09
N LYS A 52 5.65 14.99 5.40
CA LYS A 52 5.83 14.82 3.95
C LYS A 52 5.86 13.33 3.57
N ALA A 53 6.62 12.52 4.31
CA ALA A 53 6.69 11.08 4.08
C ALA A 53 5.36 10.36 4.33
N ALA A 54 4.65 10.70 5.42
CA ALA A 54 3.33 10.13 5.72
C ALA A 54 2.29 10.51 4.64
N THR A 55 2.29 11.77 4.18
CA THR A 55 1.41 12.23 3.10
C THR A 55 1.70 11.49 1.79
N TYR A 56 2.97 11.32 1.43
CA TYR A 56 3.35 10.56 0.24
C TYR A 56 2.85 9.12 0.30
N VAL A 57 3.07 8.44 1.43
CA VAL A 57 2.61 7.07 1.66
C VAL A 57 1.10 6.95 1.48
N LEU A 58 0.31 7.88 2.04
CA LEU A 58 -1.14 7.91 1.86
C LEU A 58 -1.54 8.06 0.39
N GLN A 59 -0.84 8.91 -0.38
CA GLN A 59 -1.12 9.11 -1.80
C GLN A 59 -0.76 7.88 -2.66
N GLN A 60 0.26 7.11 -2.29
CA GLN A 60 0.69 5.93 -3.04
C GLN A 60 -0.05 4.64 -2.66
N ILE A 61 -0.58 4.54 -1.43
CA ILE A 61 -1.33 3.37 -0.97
C ILE A 61 -2.57 3.13 -1.83
N ASP A 62 -3.30 4.17 -2.20
CA ASP A 62 -4.55 4.05 -2.97
C ASP A 62 -4.34 3.44 -4.37
N PRO A 63 -3.41 3.96 -5.21
CA PRO A 63 -3.06 3.33 -6.48
C PRO A 63 -2.52 1.90 -6.31
N TRP A 64 -1.66 1.67 -5.32
CA TRP A 64 -1.11 0.34 -5.04
C TRP A 64 -2.20 -0.67 -4.68
N MET A 65 -3.13 -0.29 -3.79
CA MET A 65 -4.26 -1.12 -3.38
C MET A 65 -5.16 -1.44 -4.58
N LYS A 66 -5.49 -0.43 -5.39
CA LYS A 66 -6.29 -0.62 -6.62
C LYS A 66 -5.61 -1.61 -7.56
N ARG A 67 -4.30 -1.46 -7.80
CA ARG A 67 -3.54 -2.40 -8.64
C ARG A 67 -3.55 -3.82 -8.08
N LYS A 68 -3.31 -3.99 -6.78
CA LYS A 68 -3.33 -5.31 -6.13
C LYS A 68 -4.70 -5.97 -6.17
N ILE A 69 -5.79 -5.21 -5.99
CA ILE A 69 -7.15 -5.71 -6.18
C ILE A 69 -7.34 -6.21 -7.60
N VAL A 70 -6.93 -5.43 -8.61
CA VAL A 70 -7.02 -5.82 -10.02
C VAL A 70 -6.15 -7.05 -10.32
N GLU A 71 -4.94 -7.12 -9.81
CA GLU A 71 -4.05 -8.30 -9.94
C GLU A 71 -4.65 -9.54 -9.27
N MET A 72 -5.30 -9.42 -8.10
CA MET A 72 -5.98 -10.54 -7.45
C MET A 72 -7.22 -10.99 -8.23
N VAL A 73 -7.96 -10.05 -8.83
CA VAL A 73 -9.14 -10.34 -9.66
C VAL A 73 -8.73 -10.98 -10.99
N ASN A 74 -7.63 -10.52 -11.59
CA ASN A 74 -7.19 -10.96 -12.92
C ASN A 74 -6.21 -12.13 -12.90
N GLY A 75 -5.43 -12.30 -11.83
CA GLY A 75 -4.43 -13.37 -11.66
C GLY A 75 -5.03 -14.68 -11.15
N ASN A 76 -6.22 -14.64 -10.57
CA ASN A 76 -7.02 -15.83 -10.27
C ASN A 76 -8.10 -15.97 -11.35
N ASN A 77 -7.96 -16.95 -12.25
CA ASN A 77 -9.04 -17.44 -13.11
C ASN A 77 -10.32 -17.76 -12.29
N GLY A 78 -11.17 -16.77 -12.03
CA GLY A 78 -12.55 -16.96 -11.62
C GLY A 78 -12.89 -17.22 -10.14
N TYR A 79 -12.00 -17.05 -9.14
CA TYR A 79 -12.39 -17.35 -7.74
C TYR A 79 -13.12 -16.22 -6.97
N LEU A 80 -13.67 -15.24 -7.68
CA LEU A 80 -14.84 -14.49 -7.20
C LEU A 80 -16.15 -14.95 -7.87
N THR A 81 -16.17 -16.12 -8.54
CA THR A 81 -17.45 -16.68 -8.95
C THR A 81 -18.21 -17.19 -7.74
N LYS A 82 -19.29 -16.46 -7.46
CA LYS A 82 -20.49 -16.91 -6.77
C LYS A 82 -20.27 -17.16 -5.28
N GLN A 83 -20.53 -16.10 -4.51
CA GLN A 83 -21.43 -16.29 -3.38
C GLN A 83 -22.55 -17.22 -3.84
N THR A 84 -22.62 -18.37 -3.19
CA THR A 84 -23.70 -19.33 -3.26
C THR A 84 -25.04 -18.59 -3.24
N ASN A 85 -25.63 -18.39 -4.42
CA ASN A 85 -27.07 -18.35 -4.53
C ASN A 85 -27.53 -19.72 -4.02
N GLY A 86 -27.98 -19.76 -2.77
CA GLY A 86 -28.61 -20.92 -2.20
C GLY A 86 -29.92 -21.19 -2.91
N TYR A 87 -29.86 -21.86 -4.06
CA TYR A 87 -30.94 -22.67 -4.60
C TYR A 87 -30.30 -23.86 -5.31
N GLY A 88 -30.49 -25.04 -4.72
CA GLY A 88 -29.87 -26.28 -5.13
C GLY A 88 -30.24 -26.70 -6.55
N ASN A 89 -29.27 -27.32 -7.22
CA ASN A 89 -29.51 -28.10 -8.42
C ASN A 89 -30.41 -29.29 -8.08
N GLN A 90 -31.71 -29.20 -8.37
CA GLN A 90 -32.52 -30.39 -8.61
C GLN A 90 -32.21 -30.88 -10.04
N LYS A 91 -31.69 -32.10 -10.13
CA LYS A 91 -31.67 -32.89 -11.37
C LYS A 91 -33.13 -33.14 -11.77
N THR A 92 -33.57 -32.60 -12.90
CA THR A 92 -34.73 -33.13 -13.62
C THR A 92 -34.27 -34.35 -14.41
N THR A 93 -34.63 -35.52 -13.92
CA THR A 93 -34.56 -36.77 -14.69
C THR A 93 -35.65 -36.70 -15.76
N SER A 94 -35.26 -36.92 -17.01
CA SER A 94 -36.18 -37.14 -18.12
C SER A 94 -36.66 -38.59 -18.07
N GLU A 95 -37.98 -38.78 -17.99
CA GLU A 95 -38.75 -39.91 -18.54
C GLU A 95 -40.24 -39.54 -18.56
#